data_AF-A0A7X3VDN1-F1
#
_entry.id   AF-A0A7X3VDN1-F1
#
_cell.length_a   1.000
_cell.length_b   1.000
_cell.length_c   1.000
_cell.angle_alpha   90.00
_cell.angle_beta   90.00
_cell.angle_gamma   90.00
#
_symmetry.space_group_name_H-M   'P 1'
#
loop_
_entity.id
_entity.type
_entity.pdbx_description
1 polymer ?
#
loop_
_entity_poly.entity_id
_entity_poly.type
_entity_poly.pdbx_seq_one_letter_code
_entity_poly.pdbx_strand_id
1 'polypeptide(L)'
;MTKPISFAPVLSALALALALVLVACSGGSAPPPTPTSAPSDIARITLASTDLAVGGNRVVFALIQPGSGAVKDAQVEVQTFYLSGADSQRAVQTVPATFHEWPGGTAGVYRASLNFDRAGDWGLGVAAMLPDGSGLNVGARIAVKQTSSTPAIGSPAPQSESKTASDAPQLTDITTDPKPDPDLYQISIADAIVRSEPLLVTFATPAYCRTATCGPQMNIVKALKDKYVARMNFIHVEVYDNPAEIREEGFSVARTAPALAEWGLPSEPWTFVIDDAGIVRAKYEGFVDSDELEIAIAEVLP
;
A
#
# COMPACT_ATOMS: atom_id res chain seq x y z
N MET A 1 50.91 66.08 27.83
CA MET A 1 49.84 67.09 27.76
C MET A 1 48.54 66.35 27.44
N THR A 2 47.82 65.88 28.47
CA THR A 2 46.71 66.57 29.17
C THR A 2 45.39 66.56 28.39
N LYS A 3 44.48 65.71 28.89
CA LYS A 3 42.99 65.80 28.94
C LYS A 3 42.51 67.25 29.24
N PRO A 4 41.20 67.65 29.27
CA PRO A 4 39.95 66.85 29.17
C PRO A 4 38.70 67.63 28.61
N ILE A 5 37.47 67.10 28.85
CA ILE A 5 36.14 67.81 29.09
C ILE A 5 35.45 68.48 27.88
N SER A 6 34.11 68.55 27.67
CA SER A 6 32.87 67.96 28.18
C SER A 6 31.65 68.67 27.52
N PHE A 7 30.44 68.18 27.81
CA PHE A 7 29.13 68.84 27.87
C PHE A 7 28.27 69.03 26.61
N ALA A 8 27.07 68.44 26.69
CA ALA A 8 25.85 68.69 25.91
C ALA A 8 25.23 70.08 26.21
N PRO A 9 24.34 70.58 25.34
CA PRO A 9 22.88 70.60 25.65
C PRO A 9 22.01 70.32 24.38
N VAL A 10 20.86 69.63 24.43
CA VAL A 10 19.48 70.02 24.81
C VAL A 10 18.94 71.34 24.18
N LEU A 11 17.83 71.20 23.44
CA LEU A 11 16.64 72.07 23.24
C LEU A 11 16.26 72.16 21.74
N SER A 12 15.19 71.46 21.33
CA SER A 12 13.79 71.94 21.29
C SER A 12 13.53 73.00 20.20
N ALA A 13 12.80 72.60 19.16
CA ALA A 13 11.80 73.47 18.52
C ALA A 13 10.83 72.62 17.69
N LEU A 14 9.63 72.48 18.27
CA LEU A 14 8.43 71.90 17.67
C LEU A 14 7.92 72.87 16.59
N ALA A 15 7.98 72.47 15.32
CA ALA A 15 7.36 73.20 14.22
C ALA A 15 6.00 72.58 13.87
N LEU A 16 4.95 73.33 14.19
CA LEU A 16 3.57 73.04 13.81
C LEU A 16 3.36 73.56 12.38
N ALA A 17 3.23 72.67 11.39
CA ALA A 17 2.76 73.02 10.05
C ALA A 17 1.64 72.06 9.65
N LEU A 18 0.44 72.63 9.67
CA LEU A 18 -0.85 72.06 9.34
C LEU A 18 -0.94 71.85 7.81
N ALA A 19 -1.04 70.61 7.36
CA ALA A 19 -1.45 70.28 5.99
C ALA A 19 -2.72 69.42 6.04
N LEU A 20 -3.85 70.04 5.70
CA LEU A 20 -5.11 69.34 5.41
C LEU A 20 -4.90 68.47 4.17
N VAL A 21 -4.93 67.15 4.36
CA VAL A 21 -5.10 66.19 3.25
C VAL A 21 -6.53 65.69 3.29
N LEU A 22 -7.27 65.95 2.22
CA LEU A 22 -8.60 65.42 1.96
C LEU A 22 -8.55 63.89 1.93
N VAL A 23 -9.26 63.25 2.86
CA VAL A 23 -9.50 61.80 2.86
C VAL A 23 -10.43 61.47 1.71
N ALA A 24 -9.89 60.85 0.65
CA ALA A 24 -10.68 60.08 -0.31
C ALA A 24 -10.74 58.64 0.22
N CYS A 25 -11.93 58.19 0.60
CA CYS A 25 -12.19 56.78 0.94
C CYS A 25 -12.07 55.92 -0.32
N SER A 26 -10.92 55.28 -0.52
CA SER A 26 -10.83 54.12 -1.41
C SER A 26 -11.20 52.87 -0.61
N GLY A 27 -12.41 52.36 -0.86
CA GLY A 27 -12.88 51.09 -0.33
C GLY A 27 -12.11 49.92 -0.94
N GLY A 28 -10.91 49.65 -0.44
CA GLY A 28 -10.19 48.42 -0.68
C GLY A 28 -10.64 47.36 0.34
N SER A 29 -11.56 46.49 -0.07
CA SER A 29 -11.91 45.32 0.73
C SER A 29 -10.68 44.41 0.82
N ALA A 30 -10.12 44.27 2.02
CA ALA A 30 -9.13 43.24 2.28
C ALA A 30 -9.74 41.87 1.93
N PRO A 31 -9.03 41.00 1.19
CA PRO A 31 -9.52 39.65 0.95
C PRO A 31 -9.73 38.97 2.32
N PRO A 32 -10.87 38.26 2.51
CA PRO A 32 -11.11 37.56 3.76
C PRO A 32 -9.94 36.61 4.04
N PRO A 33 -9.53 36.43 5.30
CA PRO A 33 -8.49 35.47 5.62
C PRO A 33 -8.92 34.11 5.07
N THR A 34 -8.10 33.54 4.19
CA THR A 34 -8.28 32.17 3.72
C THR A 34 -8.39 31.29 4.98
N PRO A 35 -9.43 30.47 5.14
CA PRO A 35 -9.48 29.55 6.26
C PRO A 35 -8.29 28.60 6.09
N THR A 36 -7.24 28.81 6.87
CA THR A 36 -6.22 27.79 7.13
C THR A 36 -6.99 26.65 7.77
N SER A 37 -7.21 25.56 7.03
CA SER A 37 -7.76 24.35 7.60
C SER A 37 -6.83 23.95 8.75
N ALA A 38 -7.33 24.03 9.98
CA ALA A 38 -6.66 23.41 11.11
C ALA A 38 -6.35 21.95 10.76
N PRO A 39 -5.23 21.38 11.22
CA PRO A 39 -5.05 19.93 11.15
C PRO A 39 -6.31 19.29 11.74
N SER A 40 -7.03 18.52 10.93
CA SER A 40 -8.18 17.79 11.41
C SER A 40 -7.67 16.75 12.42
N ASP A 41 -8.05 16.86 13.69
CA ASP A 41 -7.77 15.87 14.76
C ASP A 41 -8.49 14.51 14.54
N ILE A 42 -9.05 14.31 13.35
CA ILE A 42 -9.84 13.15 12.97
C ILE A 42 -8.88 12.12 12.37
N ALA A 43 -9.02 10.85 12.76
CA ALA A 43 -8.28 9.78 12.12
C ALA A 43 -8.52 9.76 10.60
N ARG A 44 -7.56 9.21 9.87
CA ARG A 44 -7.65 9.02 8.43
C ARG A 44 -7.50 7.56 8.06
N ILE A 45 -8.19 7.16 6.99
CA ILE A 45 -7.98 5.87 6.34
C ILE A 45 -6.78 6.01 5.40
N THR A 46 -5.81 5.10 5.51
CA THR A 46 -4.72 4.94 4.55
C THR A 46 -4.85 3.58 3.90
N LEU A 47 -5.18 3.53 2.62
CA LEU A 47 -5.33 2.27 1.88
C LEU A 47 -3.97 1.68 1.54
N ALA A 48 -3.82 0.38 1.76
CA ALA A 48 -2.73 -0.41 1.24
C ALA A 48 -3.12 -1.12 -0.08
N SER A 49 -4.41 -1.37 -0.29
CA SER A 49 -4.94 -1.94 -1.54
C SER A 49 -5.14 -0.86 -2.61
N THR A 50 -4.67 -1.11 -3.83
CA THR A 50 -4.74 -0.18 -4.96
C THR A 50 -5.46 -0.75 -6.18
N ASP A 51 -5.47 -2.06 -6.38
CA ASP A 51 -6.12 -2.70 -7.53
C ASP A 51 -7.52 -3.23 -7.20
N LEU A 52 -8.45 -2.28 -6.97
CA LEU A 52 -9.85 -2.58 -6.71
C LEU A 52 -10.65 -2.68 -8.01
N ALA A 53 -11.42 -3.76 -8.16
CA ALA A 53 -12.24 -4.00 -9.34
C ALA A 53 -13.63 -4.57 -8.99
N VAL A 54 -14.53 -4.63 -9.96
CA VAL A 54 -15.83 -5.31 -9.82
C VAL A 54 -15.61 -6.77 -9.40
N GLY A 55 -16.39 -7.24 -8.41
CA GLY A 55 -16.27 -8.55 -7.77
C GLY A 55 -15.77 -8.48 -6.33
N GLY A 56 -15.28 -9.61 -5.82
CA GLY A 56 -14.72 -9.72 -4.48
C GLY A 56 -13.31 -9.13 -4.37
N ASN A 57 -13.07 -8.35 -3.32
CA ASN A 57 -11.81 -7.64 -3.07
C ASN A 57 -11.38 -7.81 -1.61
N ARG A 58 -10.10 -8.14 -1.41
CA ARG A 58 -9.41 -8.03 -0.12
C ARG A 58 -8.95 -6.58 0.06
N VAL A 59 -9.68 -5.82 0.86
CA VAL A 59 -9.36 -4.41 1.13
C VAL A 59 -8.59 -4.30 2.44
N VAL A 60 -7.37 -3.78 2.34
CA VAL A 60 -6.45 -3.58 3.45
C VAL A 60 -6.23 -2.09 3.65
N PHE A 61 -6.39 -1.64 4.90
CA PHE A 61 -6.23 -0.23 5.25
C PHE A 61 -5.74 -0.05 6.68
N ALA A 62 -5.02 1.04 6.94
CA ALA A 62 -4.68 1.50 8.27
C ALA A 62 -5.61 2.65 8.69
N LEU A 63 -5.99 2.66 9.96
CA LEU A 63 -6.60 3.82 10.61
C LEU A 63 -5.50 4.59 11.34
N ILE A 64 -5.24 5.83 10.93
CA ILE A 64 -4.15 6.64 11.50
C ILE A 64 -4.74 7.84 12.22
N GLN A 65 -4.61 7.86 13.55
CA GLN A 65 -4.98 8.97 14.40
C GLN A 65 -3.79 9.96 14.51
N PRO A 66 -4.00 11.27 14.26
CA PRO A 66 -2.97 12.28 14.48
C PRO A 66 -2.39 12.21 15.90
N GLY A 67 -1.07 12.25 16.03
CA GLY A 67 -0.36 12.25 17.32
C GLY A 67 -0.15 10.87 17.96
N SER A 68 -1.10 9.93 17.82
CA SER A 68 -1.01 8.59 18.41
C SER A 68 -0.65 7.47 17.44
N GLY A 69 -0.76 7.70 16.12
CA GLY A 69 -0.36 6.73 15.10
C GLY A 69 -1.48 5.76 14.73
N ALA A 70 -1.14 4.49 14.46
CA ALA A 70 -2.12 3.49 14.03
C ALA A 70 -3.11 3.15 15.15
N VAL A 71 -4.40 3.15 14.84
CA VAL A 71 -5.48 2.69 15.73
C VAL A 71 -5.49 1.16 15.71
N LYS A 72 -5.11 0.54 16.82
CA LYS A 72 -5.04 -0.92 16.99
C LYS A 72 -6.20 -1.42 17.84
N ASP A 73 -6.47 -2.72 17.76
CA ASP A 73 -7.39 -3.45 18.65
C ASP A 73 -8.80 -2.86 18.75
N ALA A 74 -9.24 -2.12 17.73
CA ALA A 74 -10.60 -1.61 17.65
C ALA A 74 -11.51 -2.65 17.00
N GLN A 75 -12.77 -2.69 17.43
CA GLN A 75 -13.81 -3.39 16.68
C GLN A 75 -14.20 -2.51 15.50
N VAL A 76 -14.00 -3.00 14.28
CA VAL A 76 -14.18 -2.20 13.06
C VAL A 76 -15.26 -2.79 12.17
N GLU A 77 -16.21 -1.95 11.77
CA GLU A 77 -17.16 -2.22 10.70
C GLU A 77 -16.91 -1.29 9.52
N VAL A 78 -17.04 -1.85 8.32
CA VAL A 78 -16.82 -1.16 7.05
C VAL A 78 -18.11 -1.15 6.25
N GLN A 79 -18.54 0.04 5.87
CA GLN A 79 -19.69 0.28 5.02
C GLN A 79 -19.25 0.84 3.67
N THR A 80 -19.89 0.39 2.59
CA THR A 80 -19.63 0.94 1.26
C THR A 80 -20.83 1.67 0.69
N PHE A 81 -20.56 2.74 -0.06
CA PHE A 81 -21.57 3.62 -0.65
C PHE A 81 -21.21 3.89 -2.10
N TYR A 82 -22.14 3.75 -3.04
CA TYR A 82 -21.86 4.14 -4.43
C TYR A 82 -22.08 5.65 -4.59
N LEU A 83 -21.06 6.40 -5.03
CA LEU A 83 -21.06 7.87 -4.97
C LEU A 83 -21.72 8.53 -6.19
N SER A 84 -22.72 7.88 -6.79
CA SER A 84 -23.52 8.44 -7.89
C SER A 84 -25.01 8.30 -7.58
N GLY A 85 -25.78 9.36 -7.85
CA GLY A 85 -27.23 9.38 -7.66
C GLY A 85 -27.67 9.24 -6.19
N ALA A 86 -28.87 8.67 -6.01
CA ALA A 86 -29.49 8.47 -4.70
C ALA A 86 -28.77 7.41 -3.82
N ASP A 87 -27.90 6.58 -4.42
CA ASP A 87 -27.19 5.50 -3.73
C ASP A 87 -26.09 6.02 -2.79
N SER A 88 -25.70 7.29 -2.91
CA SER A 88 -24.68 7.92 -2.07
C SER A 88 -25.04 8.01 -0.58
N GLN A 89 -26.31 7.83 -0.22
CA GLN A 89 -26.82 7.94 1.15
C GLN A 89 -27.20 6.59 1.77
N ARG A 90 -27.08 5.48 1.03
CA ARG A 90 -27.45 4.14 1.50
C ARG A 90 -26.24 3.22 1.44
N ALA A 91 -25.92 2.58 2.56
CA ALA A 91 -24.89 1.55 2.58
C ALA A 91 -25.32 0.39 1.67
N VAL A 92 -24.44 0.01 0.74
CA VAL A 92 -24.60 -1.13 -0.15
C VAL A 92 -24.28 -2.43 0.58
N GLN A 93 -23.26 -2.39 1.44
CA GLN A 93 -22.92 -3.50 2.33
C GLN A 93 -22.35 -2.99 3.65
N THR A 94 -22.34 -3.86 4.66
CA THR A 94 -21.65 -3.65 5.93
C THR A 94 -20.94 -4.96 6.28
N VAL A 95 -19.62 -4.90 6.47
CA VAL A 95 -18.80 -6.07 6.81
C VAL A 95 -17.87 -5.74 7.96
N PRO A 96 -17.54 -6.71 8.84
CA PRO A 96 -16.50 -6.51 9.82
C PRO A 96 -15.13 -6.42 9.15
N ALA A 97 -14.19 -5.70 9.79
CA ALA A 97 -12.78 -5.75 9.44
C ALA A 97 -11.97 -6.28 10.62
N THR A 98 -11.01 -7.17 10.33
CA THR A 98 -10.15 -7.79 11.34
C THR A 98 -8.81 -7.07 11.36
N PHE A 99 -8.27 -6.83 12.56
CA PHE A 99 -6.93 -6.27 12.72
C PHE A 99 -5.85 -7.34 12.51
N HIS A 100 -4.81 -6.97 11.78
CA HIS A 100 -3.63 -7.78 11.50
C HIS A 100 -2.39 -6.97 11.80
N GLU A 101 -1.45 -7.56 12.54
CA GLU A 101 -0.18 -6.90 12.84
C GLU A 101 0.64 -6.70 11.57
N TRP A 102 1.23 -5.52 11.43
CA TRP A 102 2.18 -5.27 10.36
C TRP A 102 3.52 -5.91 10.73
N PRO A 103 4.29 -6.45 9.76
CA PRO A 103 5.61 -6.98 10.04
C PRO A 103 6.48 -5.99 10.82
N GLY A 104 7.07 -6.45 11.93
CA GLY A 104 7.83 -5.62 12.86
C GLY A 104 7.05 -5.11 14.08
N GLY A 105 5.74 -5.38 14.19
CA GLY A 105 4.94 -5.25 15.43
C GLY A 105 4.59 -3.82 15.88
N THR A 106 5.17 -2.79 15.26
CA THR A 106 4.93 -1.39 15.67
C THR A 106 3.65 -0.80 15.08
N ALA A 107 3.11 -1.40 14.02
CA ALA A 107 1.88 -0.97 13.32
C ALA A 107 0.97 -2.16 12.99
N GLY A 108 -0.16 -1.89 12.34
CA GLY A 108 -1.06 -2.92 11.84
C GLY A 108 -2.09 -2.34 10.88
N VAL A 109 -2.82 -3.24 10.23
CA VAL A 109 -3.84 -2.93 9.23
C VAL A 109 -5.11 -3.68 9.52
N TYR A 110 -6.24 -3.12 9.11
CA TYR A 110 -7.50 -3.81 9.06
C TYR A 110 -7.69 -4.43 7.68
N ARG A 111 -8.27 -5.62 7.66
CA ARG A 111 -8.62 -6.35 6.44
C ARG A 111 -10.13 -6.56 6.41
N ALA A 112 -10.76 -6.19 5.29
CA ALA A 112 -12.16 -6.44 5.01
C ALA A 112 -12.31 -7.13 3.65
N SER A 113 -13.22 -8.10 3.57
CA SER A 113 -13.62 -8.70 2.29
C SER A 113 -14.84 -7.96 1.78
N LEU A 114 -14.67 -7.18 0.72
CA LEU A 114 -15.71 -6.32 0.13
C LEU A 114 -16.06 -6.78 -1.27
N ASN A 115 -17.35 -6.73 -1.64
CA ASN A 115 -17.79 -7.04 -2.99
C ASN A 115 -18.36 -5.79 -3.67
N PHE A 116 -17.81 -5.40 -4.82
CA PHE A 116 -18.31 -4.27 -5.61
C PHE A 116 -19.05 -4.78 -6.85
N ASP A 117 -20.29 -4.34 -7.05
CA ASP A 117 -21.14 -4.83 -8.13
C ASP A 117 -21.00 -4.01 -9.43
N ARG A 118 -20.33 -2.86 -9.37
CA ARG A 118 -20.13 -1.96 -10.52
C ARG A 118 -18.90 -1.09 -10.34
N ALA A 119 -18.34 -0.66 -11.47
CA ALA A 119 -17.24 0.28 -11.51
C ALA A 119 -17.69 1.71 -11.15
N GLY A 120 -16.72 2.51 -10.70
CA GLY A 120 -16.91 3.93 -10.42
C GLY A 120 -16.36 4.32 -9.05
N ASP A 121 -16.81 5.47 -8.57
CA ASP A 121 -16.41 6.01 -7.28
C ASP A 121 -17.28 5.47 -6.14
N TRP A 122 -16.62 4.98 -5.11
CA TRP A 122 -17.23 4.45 -3.90
C TRP A 122 -16.75 5.20 -2.67
N GLY A 123 -17.62 5.29 -1.66
CA GLY A 123 -17.29 5.71 -0.32
C GLY A 123 -17.02 4.50 0.56
N LEU A 124 -15.94 4.54 1.31
CA LEU A 124 -15.59 3.59 2.36
C LEU A 124 -15.82 4.28 3.70
N GLY A 125 -16.93 3.98 4.36
CA GLY A 125 -17.21 4.43 5.72
C GLY A 125 -16.70 3.40 6.72
N VAL A 126 -15.92 3.84 7.71
CA VAL A 126 -15.37 2.98 8.75
C VAL A 126 -15.86 3.47 10.10
N ALA A 127 -16.58 2.59 10.81
CA ALA A 127 -16.98 2.78 12.19
C ALA A 127 -16.09 1.89 13.06
N ALA A 128 -15.35 2.50 13.99
CA ALA A 128 -14.46 1.81 14.90
C ALA A 128 -14.86 2.09 16.35
N MET A 129 -14.93 1.04 17.17
CA MET A 129 -15.08 1.13 18.62
C MET A 129 -13.73 0.81 19.26
N LEU A 130 -13.14 1.79 19.93
CA LEU A 130 -11.84 1.66 20.58
C LEU A 130 -11.98 0.90 21.92
N PRO A 131 -10.88 0.33 22.46
CA PRO A 131 -10.89 -0.38 23.74
C PRO A 131 -11.37 0.44 24.95
N ASP A 132 -11.24 1.77 24.88
CA ASP A 132 -11.72 2.70 25.93
C ASP A 132 -13.22 3.02 25.81
N GLY A 133 -13.91 2.43 24.84
CA GLY A 133 -15.33 2.65 24.55
C GLY A 133 -15.61 3.90 23.72
N SER A 134 -14.59 4.63 23.27
CA SER A 134 -14.78 5.74 22.35
C SER A 134 -15.06 5.26 20.92
N GLY A 135 -15.95 5.96 20.22
CA GLY A 135 -16.29 5.69 18.83
C GLY A 135 -15.54 6.61 17.87
N LEU A 136 -15.09 6.05 16.75
CA LEU A 136 -14.44 6.77 15.66
C LEU A 136 -15.19 6.46 14.35
N ASN A 137 -15.59 7.49 13.62
CA ASN A 137 -16.19 7.36 12.29
C ASN A 137 -15.36 8.14 11.28
N VAL A 138 -14.87 7.45 10.25
CA VAL A 138 -14.05 8.06 9.20
C VAL A 138 -14.46 7.56 7.84
N GLY A 139 -14.27 8.40 6.82
CA GLY A 139 -14.64 8.10 5.44
C GLY A 139 -13.46 8.28 4.50
N ALA A 140 -13.39 7.47 3.46
CA ALA A 140 -12.50 7.66 2.32
C ALA A 140 -13.25 7.45 1.01
N ARG A 141 -12.78 8.09 -0.06
CA ARG A 141 -13.21 7.80 -1.43
C ARG A 141 -12.26 6.76 -2.02
N ILE A 142 -12.82 5.76 -2.69
CA ILE A 142 -12.07 4.74 -3.43
C ILE A 142 -12.61 4.66 -4.85
N ALA A 143 -11.74 4.34 -5.80
CA ALA A 143 -12.12 4.09 -7.18
C ALA A 143 -12.10 2.59 -7.45
N VAL A 144 -13.20 2.05 -7.98
CA VAL A 144 -13.33 0.65 -8.38
C VAL A 144 -13.34 0.58 -9.89
N LYS A 145 -12.38 -0.15 -10.46
CA LYS A 145 -12.27 -0.35 -11.91
C LYS A 145 -13.26 -1.39 -12.40
N GLN A 146 -13.59 -1.34 -13.69
CA GLN A 146 -14.40 -2.40 -14.31
C GLN A 146 -13.66 -3.73 -14.35
N THR A 147 -12.35 -3.68 -14.57
CA THR A 147 -11.45 -4.83 -14.61
C THR A 147 -10.22 -4.55 -13.76
N SER A 148 -9.73 -5.59 -13.10
CA SER A 148 -8.46 -5.57 -12.37
C SER A 148 -7.30 -5.33 -13.35
N SER A 149 -6.26 -4.59 -12.92
CA SER A 149 -5.04 -4.45 -13.73
C SER A 149 -4.11 -5.65 -13.62
N THR A 150 -4.26 -6.44 -12.55
CA THR A 150 -3.56 -7.71 -12.35
C THR A 150 -4.45 -8.90 -12.77
N PRO A 151 -3.92 -10.13 -12.92
CA PRO A 151 -4.73 -11.30 -13.21
C PRO A 151 -5.89 -11.44 -12.21
N ALA A 152 -7.11 -11.55 -12.76
CA ALA A 152 -8.32 -11.64 -11.97
C ALA A 152 -8.49 -13.06 -11.41
N ILE A 153 -9.14 -13.18 -10.26
CA ILE A 153 -9.58 -14.48 -9.75
C ILE A 153 -10.52 -15.12 -10.79
N GLY A 154 -10.25 -16.37 -11.14
CA GLY A 154 -10.96 -17.14 -12.18
C GLY A 154 -10.40 -16.96 -13.60
N SER A 155 -9.37 -16.13 -13.79
CA SER A 155 -8.70 -15.99 -15.10
C SER A 155 -7.44 -16.85 -15.20
N PRO A 156 -6.99 -17.23 -16.42
CA PRO A 156 -5.69 -17.85 -16.62
C PRO A 156 -4.54 -16.96 -16.13
N ALA A 157 -3.58 -17.55 -15.44
CA ALA A 157 -2.34 -16.88 -15.07
C ALA A 157 -1.45 -16.65 -16.32
N PRO A 158 -0.74 -15.52 -16.42
CA PRO A 158 0.29 -15.34 -17.45
C PRO A 158 1.39 -16.41 -17.33
N GLN A 159 1.72 -17.05 -18.45
CA GLN A 159 2.79 -18.05 -18.54
C GLN A 159 4.15 -17.37 -18.72
N SER A 160 4.58 -16.65 -17.68
CA SER A 160 5.82 -15.88 -17.71
C SER A 160 7.06 -16.76 -17.64
N GLU A 161 8.07 -16.45 -18.45
CA GLU A 161 9.41 -17.05 -18.37
C GLU A 161 10.23 -16.40 -17.23
N SER A 162 9.84 -16.68 -16.00
CA SER A 162 10.53 -16.19 -14.81
C SER A 162 11.91 -16.84 -14.65
N LYS A 163 12.91 -16.07 -14.21
CA LYS A 163 14.27 -16.57 -13.97
C LYS A 163 14.31 -17.73 -12.98
N THR A 164 15.18 -18.67 -13.29
CA THR A 164 15.48 -19.89 -12.53
C THR A 164 16.95 -19.89 -12.11
N ALA A 165 17.33 -20.83 -11.25
CA ALA A 165 18.71 -21.00 -10.82
C ALA A 165 19.69 -21.34 -11.96
N SER A 166 19.20 -21.81 -13.11
CA SER A 166 20.04 -22.07 -14.29
C SER A 166 20.35 -20.82 -15.13
N ASP A 167 19.64 -19.71 -14.92
CA ASP A 167 19.80 -18.50 -15.72
C ASP A 167 20.96 -17.60 -15.25
N ALA A 168 21.57 -17.93 -14.10
CA ALA A 168 22.69 -17.17 -13.57
C ALA A 168 23.70 -18.05 -12.81
N PRO A 169 24.96 -17.60 -12.69
CA PRO A 169 25.98 -18.32 -11.94
C PRO A 169 25.65 -18.49 -10.45
N GLN A 170 24.97 -17.51 -9.84
CA GLN A 170 24.60 -17.52 -8.43
C GLN A 170 23.17 -16.99 -8.23
N LEU A 171 22.48 -17.48 -7.20
CA LEU A 171 21.14 -16.99 -6.87
C LEU A 171 21.12 -15.49 -6.54
N THR A 172 22.20 -14.95 -5.98
CA THR A 172 22.34 -13.51 -5.69
C THR A 172 22.34 -12.61 -6.92
N ASP A 173 22.40 -13.20 -8.12
CA ASP A 173 22.32 -12.50 -9.39
C ASP A 173 20.88 -12.40 -9.91
N ILE A 174 19.95 -13.19 -9.36
CA ILE A 174 18.53 -13.20 -9.74
C ILE A 174 17.59 -12.87 -8.58
N THR A 175 18.09 -12.75 -7.35
CA THR A 175 17.30 -12.31 -6.21
C THR A 175 18.07 -11.46 -5.22
N THR A 176 17.33 -10.57 -4.56
CA THR A 176 17.78 -9.73 -3.45
C THR A 176 17.49 -10.36 -2.09
N ASP A 177 16.89 -11.55 -2.04
CA ASP A 177 16.73 -12.30 -0.79
C ASP A 177 18.10 -12.56 -0.14
N PRO A 178 18.34 -12.10 1.10
CA PRO A 178 19.64 -12.31 1.76
C PRO A 178 19.90 -13.77 2.14
N LYS A 179 18.86 -14.62 2.17
CA LYS A 179 18.95 -16.06 2.45
C LYS A 179 18.05 -16.80 1.47
N PRO A 180 18.39 -16.83 0.17
CA PRO A 180 17.52 -17.40 -0.84
C PRO A 180 17.34 -18.90 -0.60
N ASP A 181 16.11 -19.38 -0.75
CA ASP A 181 15.83 -20.81 -0.79
C ASP A 181 15.95 -21.26 -2.25
N PRO A 182 16.92 -22.14 -2.61
CA PRO A 182 17.12 -22.59 -3.99
C PRO A 182 15.88 -23.26 -4.60
N ASP A 183 15.01 -23.85 -3.79
CA ASP A 183 13.84 -24.57 -4.28
C ASP A 183 12.80 -23.61 -4.92
N LEU A 184 12.84 -22.32 -4.57
CA LEU A 184 11.97 -21.30 -5.15
C LEU A 184 12.35 -20.88 -6.60
N TYR A 185 13.44 -21.43 -7.13
CA TYR A 185 14.03 -21.07 -8.42
C TYR A 185 14.29 -22.29 -9.32
N GLN A 186 13.62 -23.42 -9.07
CA GLN A 186 13.84 -24.66 -9.84
C GLN A 186 13.10 -24.70 -11.18
N ILE A 187 12.06 -23.88 -11.34
CA ILE A 187 11.14 -23.91 -12.47
C ILE A 187 10.58 -22.52 -12.75
N SER A 188 10.30 -22.21 -14.01
CA SER A 188 9.61 -20.96 -14.39
C SER A 188 8.11 -21.05 -14.13
N ILE A 189 7.42 -19.91 -14.08
CA ILE A 189 5.95 -19.87 -14.00
C ILE A 189 5.32 -20.58 -15.20
N ALA A 190 5.84 -20.32 -16.41
CA ALA A 190 5.38 -20.96 -17.64
C ALA A 190 5.45 -22.49 -17.53
N ASP A 191 6.61 -23.04 -17.14
CA ASP A 191 6.81 -24.47 -17.01
C ASP A 191 5.93 -25.09 -15.91
N ALA A 192 5.75 -24.41 -14.77
CA ALA A 192 4.89 -24.90 -13.69
C ALA A 192 3.42 -25.02 -14.13
N ILE A 193 2.91 -24.04 -14.88
CA ILE A 193 1.56 -24.09 -15.46
C ILE A 193 1.45 -25.21 -16.48
N VAL A 194 2.44 -25.39 -17.36
CA VAL A 194 2.45 -26.45 -18.38
C VAL A 194 2.46 -27.86 -17.76
N ARG A 195 3.08 -28.03 -16.59
CA ARG A 195 3.09 -29.30 -15.85
C ARG A 195 1.77 -29.64 -15.16
N SER A 196 0.79 -28.74 -15.19
CA SER A 196 -0.51 -28.92 -14.53
C SER A 196 -0.39 -29.25 -13.05
N GLU A 197 0.50 -28.54 -12.36
CA GLU A 197 0.68 -28.62 -10.91
C GLU A 197 0.26 -27.29 -10.28
N PRO A 198 -0.47 -27.29 -9.16
CA PRO A 198 -0.78 -26.05 -8.45
C PRO A 198 0.50 -25.29 -8.10
N LEU A 199 0.43 -23.96 -8.06
CA LEU A 199 1.59 -23.15 -7.71
C LEU A 199 1.22 -21.90 -6.91
N LEU A 200 2.12 -21.52 -6.00
CA LEU A 200 2.12 -20.22 -5.34
C LEU A 200 3.29 -19.42 -5.90
N VAL A 201 3.00 -18.24 -6.44
CA VAL A 201 4.02 -17.32 -6.94
C VAL A 201 3.98 -16.02 -6.14
N THR A 202 5.14 -15.57 -5.68
CA THR A 202 5.31 -14.29 -5.00
C THR A 202 6.25 -13.40 -5.79
N PHE A 203 5.81 -12.18 -6.08
CA PHE A 203 6.60 -11.10 -6.67
C PHE A 203 7.07 -10.18 -5.55
N ALA A 204 8.37 -10.12 -5.31
CA ALA A 204 8.93 -9.40 -4.17
C ALA A 204 10.36 -8.94 -4.45
N THR A 205 10.86 -8.02 -3.61
CA THR A 205 12.26 -7.59 -3.64
C THR A 205 12.82 -7.48 -2.22
N PRO A 206 13.11 -8.62 -1.55
CA PRO A 206 13.30 -8.67 -0.11
C PRO A 206 14.27 -7.65 0.48
N ALA A 207 15.38 -7.32 -0.20
CA ALA A 207 16.34 -6.34 0.31
C ALA A 207 16.14 -4.90 -0.20
N TYR A 208 15.37 -4.68 -1.29
CA TYR A 208 15.16 -3.34 -1.88
C TYR A 208 13.77 -2.76 -1.62
N CYS A 209 12.89 -3.54 -1.00
CA CYS A 209 11.49 -3.21 -0.78
C CYS A 209 11.32 -2.04 0.19
N ARG A 210 10.73 -0.94 -0.30
CA ARG A 210 10.53 0.28 0.51
C ARG A 210 9.54 0.09 1.65
N THR A 211 8.55 -0.78 1.47
CA THR A 211 7.51 -1.06 2.47
C THR A 211 7.99 -1.99 3.57
N ALA A 212 9.20 -2.58 3.43
CA ALA A 212 9.79 -3.56 4.34
C ALA A 212 8.92 -4.83 4.56
N THR A 213 7.92 -5.07 3.71
CA THR A 213 7.05 -6.26 3.80
C THR A 213 7.54 -7.44 2.99
N CYS A 214 8.33 -7.20 1.94
CA CYS A 214 8.79 -8.23 1.02
C CYS A 214 9.64 -9.33 1.70
N GLY A 215 10.58 -8.95 2.58
CA GLY A 215 11.37 -9.91 3.35
C GLY A 215 10.51 -10.79 4.28
N PRO A 216 9.68 -10.20 5.16
CA PRO A 216 8.71 -10.95 5.96
C PRO A 216 7.78 -11.85 5.14
N GLN A 217 7.30 -11.37 3.99
CA GLN A 217 6.49 -12.18 3.09
C GLN A 217 7.25 -13.42 2.61
N MET A 218 8.51 -13.27 2.21
CA MET A 218 9.34 -14.41 1.80
C MET A 218 9.59 -15.42 2.91
N ASN A 219 9.64 -15.00 4.17
CA ASN A 219 9.75 -15.93 5.30
C ASN A 219 8.50 -16.82 5.42
N ILE A 220 7.31 -16.25 5.23
CA ILE A 220 6.05 -17.02 5.23
C ILE A 220 6.04 -17.98 4.03
N VAL A 221 6.38 -17.49 2.83
CA VAL A 221 6.41 -18.31 1.60
C VAL A 221 7.34 -19.51 1.75
N LYS A 222 8.55 -19.33 2.30
CA LYS A 222 9.50 -20.43 2.56
C LYS A 222 8.94 -21.44 3.58
N ALA A 223 8.34 -20.96 4.66
CA ALA A 223 7.73 -21.85 5.66
C ALA A 223 6.57 -22.67 5.09
N LEU A 224 5.73 -22.06 4.24
CA LEU A 224 4.66 -22.77 3.52
C LEU A 224 5.23 -23.77 2.52
N LYS A 225 6.27 -23.38 1.78
CA LYS A 225 6.98 -24.27 0.86
C LYS A 225 7.47 -25.52 1.58
N ASP A 226 8.10 -25.39 2.75
CA ASP A 226 8.58 -26.55 3.52
C ASP A 226 7.44 -27.51 3.91
N LYS A 227 6.21 -27.01 4.07
CA LYS A 227 5.01 -27.80 4.39
C LYS A 227 4.32 -28.40 3.16
N TYR A 228 4.43 -27.78 1.99
CA TYR A 228 3.59 -28.09 0.82
C TYR A 228 4.34 -28.43 -0.47
N VAL A 229 5.68 -28.33 -0.52
CA VAL A 229 6.50 -28.53 -1.74
C VAL A 229 6.28 -29.88 -2.44
N ALA A 230 5.86 -30.92 -1.71
CA ALA A 230 5.54 -32.22 -2.30
C ALA A 230 4.20 -32.25 -3.08
N ARG A 231 3.38 -31.19 -2.98
CA ARG A 231 2.02 -31.13 -3.54
C ARG A 231 1.78 -29.93 -4.46
N MET A 232 2.65 -28.93 -4.44
CA MET A 232 2.54 -27.74 -5.28
C MET A 232 3.89 -27.05 -5.43
N ASN A 233 4.02 -26.24 -6.49
CA ASN A 233 5.19 -25.44 -6.77
C ASN A 233 5.19 -24.12 -5.98
N PHE A 234 6.38 -23.62 -5.66
CA PHE A 234 6.57 -22.32 -5.02
C PHE A 234 7.62 -21.56 -5.81
N ILE A 235 7.28 -20.34 -6.25
CA ILE A 235 8.15 -19.54 -7.10
C ILE A 235 8.28 -18.14 -6.50
N HIS A 236 9.52 -17.66 -6.39
CA HIS A 236 9.80 -16.25 -6.13
C HIS A 236 10.27 -15.57 -7.42
N VAL A 237 9.57 -14.51 -7.80
CA VAL A 237 10.02 -13.60 -8.86
C VAL A 237 10.53 -12.31 -8.23
N GLU A 238 11.81 -12.05 -8.44
CA GLU A 238 12.43 -10.78 -8.06
C GLU A 238 11.86 -9.64 -8.91
N VAL A 239 11.51 -8.51 -8.27
CA VAL A 239 10.99 -7.31 -8.97
C VAL A 239 12.01 -6.79 -10.00
N TYR A 240 13.29 -6.85 -9.66
CA TYR A 240 14.37 -6.38 -10.51
C TYR A 240 15.02 -7.51 -11.30
N ASP A 241 15.19 -7.29 -12.59
CA ASP A 241 15.84 -8.24 -13.48
C ASP A 241 17.36 -8.31 -13.23
N ASN A 242 17.95 -7.25 -12.69
CA ASN A 242 19.40 -7.09 -12.55
C ASN A 242 19.85 -6.73 -11.12
N PRO A 243 19.52 -7.53 -10.09
CA PRO A 243 19.83 -7.20 -8.70
C PRO A 243 21.34 -7.13 -8.43
N ALA A 244 22.17 -7.90 -9.13
CA ALA A 244 23.63 -7.81 -9.01
C ALA A 244 24.17 -6.44 -9.47
N GLU A 245 23.75 -5.96 -10.64
CA GLU A 245 24.15 -4.64 -11.15
C GLU A 245 23.65 -3.51 -10.23
N ILE A 246 22.42 -3.61 -9.73
CA ILE A 246 21.88 -2.61 -8.77
C ILE A 246 22.72 -2.56 -7.49
N ARG A 247 23.23 -3.70 -7.02
CA ARG A 247 24.09 -3.77 -5.82
C ARG A 247 25.42 -3.06 -6.02
N GLU A 248 25.96 -3.07 -7.24
CA GLU A 248 27.27 -2.49 -7.57
C GLU A 248 27.17 -1.01 -7.99
N GLU A 249 26.18 -0.68 -8.82
CA GLU A 249 26.05 0.62 -9.49
C GLU A 249 24.88 1.47 -8.96
N GLY A 250 24.02 0.89 -8.13
CA GLY A 250 22.84 1.54 -7.55
C GLY A 250 21.60 1.48 -8.45
N PHE A 251 20.51 2.11 -8.02
CA PHE A 251 19.22 2.04 -8.71
C PHE A 251 19.17 2.78 -10.06
N SER A 252 20.21 3.52 -10.46
CA SER A 252 20.25 4.19 -11.78
C SER A 252 20.28 3.21 -12.95
N VAL A 253 20.71 1.97 -12.72
CA VAL A 253 20.74 0.90 -13.73
C VAL A 253 19.58 -0.07 -13.61
N ALA A 254 18.64 0.16 -12.67
CA ALA A 254 17.60 -0.80 -12.36
C ALA A 254 16.68 -1.09 -13.56
N ARG A 255 16.47 -2.37 -13.82
CA ARG A 255 15.51 -2.91 -14.79
C ARG A 255 14.54 -3.83 -14.05
N THR A 256 13.26 -3.72 -14.34
CA THR A 256 12.24 -4.60 -13.74
C THR A 256 12.13 -5.90 -14.53
N ALA A 257 11.83 -7.01 -13.86
CA ALA A 257 11.59 -8.28 -14.53
C ALA A 257 10.39 -8.18 -15.50
N PRO A 258 10.45 -8.74 -16.73
CA PRO A 258 9.36 -8.67 -17.70
C PRO A 258 8.01 -9.17 -17.17
N ALA A 259 8.05 -10.19 -16.30
CA ALA A 259 6.88 -10.75 -15.66
C ALA A 259 6.03 -9.70 -14.90
N LEU A 260 6.62 -8.63 -14.35
CA LEU A 260 5.83 -7.59 -13.69
C LEU A 260 4.87 -6.89 -14.65
N ALA A 261 5.31 -6.66 -15.88
CA ALA A 261 4.50 -6.04 -16.93
C ALA A 261 3.44 -7.01 -17.46
N GLU A 262 3.80 -8.28 -17.66
CA GLU A 262 2.88 -9.34 -18.09
C GLU A 262 1.74 -9.55 -17.09
N TRP A 263 2.04 -9.39 -15.80
CA TRP A 263 1.08 -9.50 -14.70
C TRP A 263 0.43 -8.17 -14.32
N GLY A 264 0.79 -7.05 -14.97
CA GLY A 264 0.20 -5.73 -14.70
C GLY A 264 0.34 -5.25 -13.24
N LEU A 265 1.42 -5.63 -12.55
CA LEU A 265 1.60 -5.37 -11.12
C LEU A 265 1.92 -3.89 -10.85
N PRO A 266 1.10 -3.18 -10.04
CA PRO A 266 1.31 -1.75 -9.77
C PRO A 266 2.23 -1.47 -8.57
N SER A 267 2.57 -2.50 -7.80
CA SER A 267 3.21 -2.40 -6.48
C SER A 267 3.89 -3.72 -6.11
N GLU A 268 4.48 -3.78 -4.92
CA GLU A 268 5.06 -5.00 -4.33
C GLU A 268 4.91 -5.03 -2.78
N PRO A 269 4.85 -6.23 -2.18
CA PRO A 269 4.82 -7.55 -2.81
C PRO A 269 3.43 -7.93 -3.34
N TRP A 270 3.40 -8.89 -4.26
CA TRP A 270 2.18 -9.58 -4.68
C TRP A 270 2.33 -11.07 -4.51
N THR A 271 1.27 -11.76 -4.09
CA THR A 271 1.24 -13.23 -4.04
C THR A 271 -0.01 -13.75 -4.74
N PHE A 272 0.15 -14.79 -5.56
CA PHE A 272 -0.92 -15.46 -6.27
C PHE A 272 -0.90 -16.95 -5.96
N VAL A 273 -2.09 -17.56 -5.89
CA VAL A 273 -2.27 -19.01 -5.79
C VAL A 273 -3.06 -19.46 -7.01
N ILE A 274 -2.52 -20.45 -7.71
CA ILE A 274 -2.99 -20.92 -9.02
C ILE A 274 -3.20 -22.42 -8.94
N ASP A 275 -4.29 -22.91 -9.54
CA ASP A 275 -4.61 -24.34 -9.57
C ASP A 275 -3.89 -25.09 -10.71
N ASP A 276 -4.11 -26.41 -10.76
CA ASP A 276 -3.53 -27.33 -11.75
C ASP A 276 -3.98 -27.05 -13.20
N ALA A 277 -5.04 -26.27 -13.39
CA ALA A 277 -5.51 -25.79 -14.69
C ALA A 277 -4.86 -24.45 -15.10
N GLY A 278 -3.97 -23.89 -14.28
CA GLY A 278 -3.34 -22.60 -14.51
C GLY A 278 -4.27 -21.41 -14.26
N ILE A 279 -5.35 -21.59 -13.49
CA ILE A 279 -6.31 -20.54 -13.17
C ILE A 279 -5.96 -19.88 -11.84
N VAL A 280 -5.99 -18.56 -11.79
CA VAL A 280 -5.77 -17.79 -10.57
C VAL A 280 -6.96 -18.00 -9.62
N ARG A 281 -6.69 -18.55 -8.43
CA ARG A 281 -7.70 -18.83 -7.41
C ARG A 281 -7.65 -17.85 -6.25
N ALA A 282 -6.48 -17.33 -5.94
CA ALA A 282 -6.32 -16.22 -5.02
C ALA A 282 -5.24 -15.24 -5.50
N LYS A 283 -5.41 -13.96 -5.14
CA LYS A 283 -4.43 -12.91 -5.35
C LYS A 283 -4.38 -11.99 -4.15
N TYR A 284 -3.19 -11.47 -3.85
CA TYR A 284 -2.96 -10.63 -2.69
C TYR A 284 -1.98 -9.51 -3.01
N GLU A 285 -2.39 -8.27 -2.74
CA GLU A 285 -1.52 -7.10 -2.73
C GLU A 285 -1.00 -6.87 -1.30
N GLY A 286 0.31 -6.65 -1.19
CA GLY A 286 0.99 -6.41 0.08
C GLY A 286 1.20 -7.69 0.90
N PHE A 287 1.46 -7.50 2.19
CA PHE A 287 1.71 -8.59 3.13
C PHE A 287 0.46 -9.46 3.36
N VAL A 288 0.69 -10.77 3.50
CA VAL A 288 -0.34 -11.79 3.68
C VAL A 288 0.10 -12.77 4.75
N ASP A 289 -0.77 -12.98 5.74
CA ASP A 289 -0.51 -13.90 6.83
C ASP A 289 -0.55 -15.36 6.34
N SER A 290 0.15 -16.23 7.07
CA SER A 290 0.20 -17.67 6.78
C SER A 290 -1.19 -18.28 6.68
N ASP A 291 -2.11 -17.94 7.58
CA ASP A 291 -3.47 -18.51 7.62
C ASP A 291 -4.26 -18.19 6.35
N GLU A 292 -4.13 -16.98 5.79
CA GLU A 292 -4.80 -16.61 4.53
C GLU A 292 -4.27 -17.43 3.36
N LEU A 293 -2.94 -17.59 3.28
CA LEU A 293 -2.31 -18.37 2.23
C LEU A 293 -2.62 -19.86 2.38
N GLU A 294 -2.66 -20.40 3.61
CA GLU A 294 -3.03 -21.80 3.84
C GLU A 294 -4.47 -22.10 3.41
N ILE A 295 -5.40 -21.17 3.64
CA ILE A 295 -6.78 -21.31 3.13
C ILE A 295 -6.77 -21.39 1.60
N ALA A 296 -6.09 -20.45 0.92
CA ALA A 296 -6.03 -20.45 -0.54
C ALA A 296 -5.30 -21.68 -1.12
N ILE A 297 -4.23 -22.14 -0.46
CA ILE A 297 -3.52 -23.37 -0.82
C ILE A 297 -4.47 -24.56 -0.72
N ALA A 298 -5.23 -24.68 0.38
CA ALA A 298 -6.17 -25.79 0.56
C ALA A 298 -7.26 -25.87 -0.53
N GLU A 299 -7.58 -24.75 -1.20
CA GLU A 299 -8.57 -24.72 -2.30
C GLU A 299 -8.03 -25.22 -3.65
N VAL A 300 -6.71 -25.32 -3.80
CA VAL A 300 -6.06 -25.73 -5.06
C VAL A 300 -5.34 -27.07 -4.98
N LEU A 301 -5.18 -27.61 -3.77
CA LEU A 301 -4.60 -28.94 -3.60
C LEU A 301 -5.64 -30.03 -3.94
N PRO A 302 -5.22 -31.13 -4.62
CA PRO A 302 -6.07 -32.28 -4.90
C PRO A 302 -6.58 -33.02 -3.65
#